data_AF-A0A969V494-F1
#
_entry.id   AF-A0A969V494-F1
#
_cell.length_a   1.000
_cell.length_b   1.000
_cell.length_c   1.000
_cell.angle_alpha   90.00
_cell.angle_beta   90.00
_cell.angle_gamma   90.00
#
_symmetry.space_group_name_H-M   'P 1'
#
loop_
_entity.id
_entity.type
_entity.pdbx_description
1 polymer ?
#
loop_
_entity_poly.entity_id
_entity_poly.type
_entity_poly.pdbx_seq_one_letter_code
_entity_poly.pdbx_strand_id
1 'polypeptide(L)' 'MLKLTYTETSFCLECLAQSLEEWVQARVILALRVGHCLCVEPSTASFLLPVNLP' A
#
# COMPACT_ATOMS: atom_id res chain seq x y z
N MET A 1 -2.45 -6.43 -7.67
CA MET A 1 -2.70 -5.10 -7.09
C MET A 1 -1.39 -4.34 -6.97
N LEU A 2 -1.35 -3.03 -7.22
CA LEU A 2 -0.13 -2.24 -6.99
C LEU A 2 -0.11 -1.67 -5.58
N LYS A 3 1.03 -1.76 -4.90
CA LYS A 3 1.27 -1.13 -3.59
C LYS A 3 2.36 -0.08 -3.75
N LEU A 4 2.01 1.18 -3.47
CA LEU A 4 2.94 2.29 -3.40
C LEU A 4 3.26 2.60 -1.93
N THR A 5 4.54 2.63 -1.57
CA THR A 5 5.00 3.01 -0.23
C THR A 5 5.88 4.25 -0.33
N TYR A 6 5.43 5.36 0.25
CA TYR A 6 6.26 6.56 0.38
C TYR A 6 7.30 6.36 1.48
N THR A 7 8.54 6.73 1.20
CA THR A 7 9.62 6.84 2.19
C THR A 7 10.04 8.30 2.30
N GLU A 8 10.88 8.63 3.28
CA GLU A 8 11.31 10.02 3.47
C GLU A 8 11.98 10.63 2.24
N THR A 9 12.65 9.80 1.43
CA THR A 9 13.47 10.26 0.29
C THR A 9 13.02 9.70 -1.05
N SER A 10 12.04 8.79 -1.09
CA SER A 10 11.67 8.08 -2.32
C SER A 10 10.29 7.41 -2.21
N PHE A 11 10.02 6.50 -3.13
CA PHE A 11 8.88 5.58 -3.05
C PHE A 11 9.27 4.20 -3.57
N CYS A 12 8.55 3.19 -3.10
CA CYS A 12 8.63 1.82 -3.61
C CYS A 12 7.29 1.43 -4.22
N LEU A 13 7.31 0.89 -5.45
CA LEU A 13 6.15 0.35 -6.13
C LEU A 13 6.29 -1.16 -6.27
N GLU A 14 5.34 -1.91 -5.71
CA GLU A 14 5.34 -3.36 -5.68
C GLU A 14 4.09 -3.90 -6.38
N CYS A 15 4.24 -4.96 -7.18
CA CYS A 15 3.11 -5.73 -7.69
C CYS A 15 2.79 -6.87 -6.72
N LEU A 16 1.61 -6.80 -6.10
CA LEU A 16 1.10 -7.83 -5.20
C LEU A 16 0.23 -8.82 -5.97
N ALA A 17 0.50 -10.12 -5.76
CA ALA A 17 -0.24 -11.21 -6.37
C ALA A 17 -1.59 -11.51 -5.69
N GLN A 18 -1.78 -11.02 -4.46
CA GLN A 18 -2.99 -11.19 -3.66
C GLN A 18 -4.03 -10.08 -3.91
N SER A 19 -5.27 -10.33 -3.50
CA SER A 19 -6.34 -9.33 -3.56
C SER A 19 -6.15 -8.22 -2.51
N LEU A 20 -6.90 -7.12 -2.66
CA LEU A 20 -6.90 -6.04 -1.68
C LEU A 20 -7.48 -6.52 -0.35
N GLU A 21 -8.55 -7.32 -0.41
CA GLU A 21 -9.26 -7.85 0.75
C GLU A 21 -8.35 -8.76 1.58
N GLU A 22 -7.65 -9.69 0.95
CA GLU A 22 -6.68 -10.58 1.61
C GLU A 22 -5.56 -9.78 2.29
N TRP A 23 -5.08 -8.73 1.62
CA TRP A 23 -4.03 -7.87 2.13
C TRP A 23 -4.49 -7.04 3.34
N VAL A 24 -5.68 -6.46 3.27
CA VAL A 24 -6.27 -5.68 4.37
C VAL A 24 -6.53 -6.59 5.57
N GLN A 25 -7.08 -7.79 5.35
CA GLN A 25 -7.36 -8.75 6.42
C GLN A 25 -6.11 -9.08 7.24
N ALA A 26 -4.98 -9.38 6.57
CA ALA A 26 -3.73 -9.68 7.26
C ALA A 26 -3.25 -8.50 8.13
N ARG A 27 -3.38 -7.26 7.63
CA ARG A 27 -2.97 -6.05 8.35
C ARG A 27 -3.88 -5.71 9.52
N VAL A 28 -5.19 -5.89 9.37
CA VAL A 28 -6.16 -5.69 10.47
C VAL A 28 -5.85 -6.63 11.63
N ILE A 29 -5.62 -7.92 11.34
CA ILE A 29 -5.27 -8.92 12.37
C ILE A 29 -4.00 -8.49 13.11
N LEU A 30 -2.96 -8.09 12.39
CA LEU A 30 -1.71 -7.65 13.00
C LEU A 30 -1.90 -6.41 13.87
N ALA A 31 -2.57 -5.37 13.34
CA ALA A 31 -2.80 -4.11 14.04
C ALA A 31 -3.53 -4.31 15.37
N LEU A 32 -4.57 -5.15 15.38
CA LEU A 32 -5.30 -5.52 16.60
C LEU A 32 -4.41 -6.22 17.63
N ARG A 33 -3.47 -7.07 17.18
CA ARG A 33 -2.56 -7.81 18.07
C ARG A 33 -1.49 -6.93 18.69
N VAL A 34 -1.00 -5.92 17.96
CA VAL A 34 0.03 -5.01 18.44
C VAL A 34 -0.52 -3.73 19.07
N GLY A 35 -1.85 -3.59 19.15
CA GLY A 35 -2.49 -2.40 19.71
C GLY A 35 -2.30 -1.14 18.86
N HIS A 36 -2.05 -1.28 17.56
CA HIS A 36 -1.91 -0.15 16.64
C HIS A 36 -3.21 0.12 15.89
N CYS A 37 -3.47 1.40 15.61
CA CYS A 37 -4.58 1.80 14.76
C CYS A 37 -4.23 1.58 13.28
N LEU A 38 -5.20 1.06 12.50
CA LEU A 38 -5.13 0.94 11.05
C LEU A 38 -6.38 1.61 10.46
N CYS A 39 -6.19 2.68 9.70
CA CYS A 39 -7.26 3.34 8.96
C CYS A 39 -7.28 2.86 7.51
N VAL A 40 -8.46 2.53 6.99
CA VAL A 40 -8.67 2.10 5.60
C VAL A 40 -9.85 2.89 5.04
N GLU A 41 -9.59 3.67 3.99
CA GLU A 41 -10.60 4.52 3.36
C GLU A 41 -10.52 4.36 1.83
N PRO A 42 -11.66 4.30 1.13
CA PRO A 42 -11.68 4.39 -0.32
C PRO A 42 -11.09 5.72 -0.77
N SER A 43 -10.06 5.68 -1.62
CA SER A 43 -9.42 6.88 -2.15
C SER A 43 -8.86 6.63 -3.54
N THR A 44 -8.56 7.72 -4.24
CA THR A 44 -7.87 7.70 -5.53
C THR A 44 -6.45 8.21 -5.34
N ALA A 45 -5.47 7.41 -5.71
CA ALA A 45 -4.07 7.80 -5.72
C ALA A 45 -3.56 7.94 -7.15
N SER A 46 -2.78 8.98 -7.41
CA SER A 46 -2.05 9.18 -8.66
C SER A 46 -0.59 9.51 -8.35
N PHE A 47 0.31 9.10 -9.23
CA PHE A 47 1.74 9.39 -9.11
C PHE A 47 2.34 9.66 -10.49
N LEU A 48 3.32 10.55 -10.54
CA LEU A 48 4.01 10.89 -11.77
C LEU A 48 5.11 9.88 -12.04
N LEU A 49 5.12 9.35 -13.26
CA LEU A 49 6.17 8.48 -13.76
C LEU A 49 7.15 9.32 -14.61
N PRO A 50 8.47 9.09 -14.49
CA PRO A 50 9.44 9.68 -15.40
C PRO A 50 9.08 9.34 -16.86
N VAL A 51 9.13 10.35 -17.74
CA VAL A 51 8.81 10.20 -19.16
C VAL A 51 9.72 9.21 -19.90
N ASN A 52 10.90 8.93 -19.34
CA ASN A 52 11.91 8.04 -19.91
C ASN A 52 11.96 6.67 -19.20
N LEU A 53 10.90 6.24 -18.52
CA LEU A 53 10.79 4.84 -18.10
C LEU A 53 10.76 3.93 -19.35
N PRO A 54 11.47 2.80 -19.34
CA PRO A 54 11.50 1.87 -20.47
C PRO A 54 10.10 1.30 -20.80
#